data_AF-A0A381SFY1-F1
#
_entry.id   AF-A0A381SFY1-F1
#
_cell.length_a   1.000
_cell.length_b   1.000
_cell.length_c   1.000
_cell.angle_alpha   90.00
_cell.angle_beta   90.00
_cell.angle_gamma   90.00
#
_symmetry.space_group_name_H-M   'P 1'
#
loop_
_entity.id
_entity.type
_entity.pdbx_description
1 polymer ?
#
loop_
_entity_poly.entity_id
_entity_poly.type
_entity_poly.pdbx_seq_one_letter_code
_entity_poly.pdbx_strand_id
1 'polypeptide(L)' 'MPQRWTYEDRVWLKKNYGKCTVLECATHLNRTTDAITNQVKYLRKRGWSFDTTRRK' A
#
# COMPACT_ATOMS: atom_id res chain seq x y z
N MET A 1 3.32 -18.51 8.27
CA MET A 1 4.34 -17.97 7.34
C MET A 1 4.03 -16.49 7.10
N PRO A 2 5.00 -15.56 7.21
CA PRO A 2 4.75 -14.18 6.80
C PRO A 2 4.43 -14.17 5.30
N GLN A 3 3.23 -13.71 4.94
CA GLN A 3 2.88 -13.52 3.53
C GLN A 3 3.87 -12.52 2.92
N ARG A 4 4.61 -12.96 1.90
CA ARG A 4 5.53 -12.09 1.18
C ARG A 4 4.72 -11.16 0.29
N TRP A 5 5.02 -9.87 0.37
CA TRP A 5 4.52 -8.88 -0.58
C TRP A 5 5.04 -9.20 -1.98
N THR A 6 4.15 -9.57 -2.89
CA THR A 6 4.49 -9.76 -4.30
C THR A 6 4.79 -8.40 -4.95
N TYR A 7 5.36 -8.41 -6.15
CA TYR A 7 5.55 -7.19 -6.91
C TYR A 7 4.20 -6.56 -7.30
N GLU A 8 3.24 -7.40 -7.69
CA GLU A 8 1.87 -7.00 -8.06
C GLU A 8 1.17 -6.28 -6.91
N ASP A 9 1.23 -6.83 -5.68
CA ASP A 9 0.67 -6.19 -4.48
C ASP A 9 1.21 -4.76 -4.31
N ARG A 10 2.53 -4.58 -4.51
CA ARG A 10 3.19 -3.28 -4.32
C ARG A 10 2.80 -2.29 -5.41
N VAL A 11 2.70 -2.74 -6.65
CA VAL A 11 2.25 -1.91 -7.78
C VAL A 11 0.80 -1.50 -7.60
N TRP A 12 -0.06 -2.42 -7.18
CA TRP A 12 -1.46 -2.13 -6.87
C TRP A 12 -1.57 -1.12 -5.73
N LEU A 13 -0.81 -1.34 -4.64
CA LEU A 13 -0.75 -0.42 -3.51
C LEU A 13 -0.30 0.98 -3.96
N LYS A 14 0.75 1.08 -4.78
CA LYS A 14 1.24 2.37 -5.29
C LYS A 14 0.18 3.15 -6.05
N LYS A 15 -0.62 2.46 -6.89
CA LYS A 15 -1.66 3.07 -7.74
C LYS A 15 -2.93 3.43 -6.96
N ASN A 16 -3.28 2.66 -5.93
CA ASN A 16 -4.55 2.79 -5.23
C ASN A 16 -4.44 3.48 -3.86
N TYR A 17 -3.25 3.56 -3.25
CA TYR A 17 -3.09 4.16 -1.91
C TYR A 17 -3.50 5.64 -1.80
N GLY A 18 -3.52 6.38 -2.91
CA GLY A 18 -4.07 7.75 -2.94
C GLY A 18 -5.53 7.83 -3.38
N LYS A 19 -6.11 6.76 -3.92
CA LYS A 19 -7.49 6.67 -4.42
C LYS A 19 -8.43 6.01 -3.40
N CYS A 20 -7.92 5.01 -2.69
CA CYS A 20 -8.63 4.24 -1.68
C CYS A 20 -8.04 4.52 -0.29
N THR A 21 -8.85 4.38 0.74
CA THR A 21 -8.39 4.44 2.13
C THR A 21 -7.52 3.24 2.49
N VAL A 22 -6.70 3.37 3.54
CA VAL A 22 -5.88 2.27 4.06
C VAL A 22 -6.73 1.04 4.40
N LEU A 23 -7.97 1.27 4.87
CA LEU A 23 -8.92 0.20 5.20
C LEU A 23 -9.36 -0.55 3.94
N GLU A 24 -9.73 0.15 2.88
CA GLU A 24 -10.12 -0.49 1.61
C GLU A 24 -8.95 -1.25 0.97
N CYS A 25 -7.74 -0.69 1.03
CA CYS A 25 -6.54 -1.40 0.57
C CYS A 25 -6.28 -2.67 1.41
N ALA A 26 -6.50 -2.59 2.73
CA ALA A 26 -6.36 -3.71 3.65
C ALA A 26 -7.36 -4.82 3.33
N THR A 27 -8.64 -4.47 3.11
CA THR A 27 -9.68 -5.43 2.70
C THR A 27 -9.38 -6.06 1.35
N HIS A 28 -8.95 -5.28 0.36
CA HIS A 28 -8.67 -5.79 -0.99
C HIS A 28 -7.48 -6.76 -1.02
N LEU A 29 -6.41 -6.44 -0.28
CA LEU A 29 -5.21 -7.27 -0.19
C LEU A 29 -5.34 -8.36 0.89
N ASN A 30 -6.49 -8.44 1.57
CA ASN A 30 -6.75 -9.31 2.70
C ASN A 30 -5.63 -9.25 3.77
N ARG A 31 -5.20 -8.02 4.09
CA ARG A 31 -4.17 -7.72 5.08
C ARG A 31 -4.70 -6.77 6.13
N THR A 32 -3.95 -6.58 7.21
CA THR A 32 -4.27 -5.59 8.23
C THR A 32 -3.84 -4.18 7.79
N THR A 33 -4.52 -3.17 8.31
CA THR A 33 -4.17 -1.75 8.12
C THR A 33 -2.75 -1.44 8.58
N ASP A 34 -2.29 -2.08 9.66
CA ASP A 34 -0.90 -2.02 10.13
C ASP A 34 0.09 -2.59 9.11
N ALA A 35 -0.21 -3.75 8.51
CA ALA A 35 0.64 -4.34 7.48
C ALA A 35 0.77 -3.41 6.25
N ILE A 36 -0.33 -2.77 5.85
CA ILE A 36 -0.32 -1.76 4.78
C ILE A 36 0.58 -0.58 5.18
N THR A 37 0.40 -0.02 6.37
CA THR A 37 1.17 1.14 6.84
C THR A 37 2.66 0.83 6.93
N ASN A 38 3.02 -0.34 7.46
CA ASN A 38 4.41 -0.80 7.52
C ASN A 38 4.99 -1.01 6.13
N GLN A 39 4.22 -1.56 5.20
CA GLN A 39 4.65 -1.73 3.82
C GLN A 39 4.86 -0.40 3.11
N VAL A 40 3.98 0.58 3.31
CA VAL A 40 4.12 1.93 2.75
C VAL A 40 5.38 2.59 3.29
N LYS A 41 5.65 2.49 4.60
CA LYS A 41 6.89 2.98 5.21
C LYS A 41 8.12 2.31 4.59
N TYR A 42 8.08 0.99 4.42
CA TYR A 42 9.16 0.23 3.77
C TYR A 42 9.41 0.69 2.33
N LEU A 43 8.34 0.87 1.55
CA LEU A 43 8.41 1.31 0.16
C LEU A 43 8.93 2.75 0.05
N ARG A 44 8.48 3.66 0.91
CA ARG A 44 8.99 5.05 0.96
C ARG A 44 10.49 5.09 1.22
N LYS A 45 11.00 4.26 2.15
CA LYS A 45 12.46 4.13 2.41
C LYS A 45 13.24 3.61 1.20
N ARG A 46 12.59 2.86 0.30
CA ARG A 46 13.16 2.33 -0.94
C ARG A 46 13.00 3.29 -2.14
N GLY A 47 12.54 4.53 -1.92
CA GLY A 47 12.35 5.52 -2.98
C GLY A 47 11.05 5.35 -3.78
N TRP A 48 10.09 4.54 -3.29
CA TRP A 48 8.78 4.49 -3.92
C TRP A 48 7.97 5.72 -3.55
N SER A 49 7.62 6.50 -4.57
CA SER A 49 6.57 7.50 -4.47
C SER A 49 5.21 6.82 -4.59
N PHE A 50 4.25 7.30 -3.82
CA PHE A 50 2.84 6.92 -3.95
C PHE A 50 2.14 8.03 -4.72
N ASP A 51 1.23 7.67 -5.60
CA ASP A 51 0.35 8.65 -6.25
C ASP A 51 -0.67 9.12 -5.21
N THR A 52 -0.23 9.96 -4.27
CA THR A 52 -1.08 10.58 -3.25
C THR A 52 -1.63 11.90 -3.79
N THR A 53 -2.18 11.88 -5.00
CA THR A 53 -2.82 13.08 -5.56
C THR A 53 -4.23 13.21 -4.99
N ARG A 54 -4.35 13.29 -3.66
CA ARG A 54 -5.58 13.78 -3.01
C ARG A 54 -5.52 15.30 -2.97
N ARG A 55 -5.45 15.93 -4.14
CA ARG A 55 -5.66 17.38 -4.25
C ARG A 55 -7.17 17.62 -4.34
N LYS A 56 -7.71 18.10 -3.22
CA LYS A 56 -9.05 18.66 -2.96
C LYS A 56 -10.23 17.71 -3.18
#